data_AF-A0A8S4ECL6-F1
#
_entry.id   AF-A0A8S4ECL6-F1
#
_cell.length_a   1.000
_cell.length_b   1.000
_cell.length_c   1.000
_cell.angle_alpha   90.00
_cell.angle_beta   90.00
_cell.angle_gamma   90.00
#
_symmetry.space_group_name_H-M   'P 1'
#
loop_
_entity.id
_entity.type
_entity.pdbx_description
1 polymer ?
#
loop_
_entity_poly.entity_id
_entity_poly.type
_entity_poly.pdbx_seq_one_letter_code
_entity_poly.pdbx_strand_id
1 'polypeptide(L)'
;MLWSWGYFAFDLMWCVVSWTESTLMLCHHFCALAAITMYMNKPYSGCTFGCSIAMLECTNPLLQTRWLLRNEGQDATRLYYAIEILYLVTFIMIRGVIGSYAVYKILKSDMFATDEKAMAVIFYVVSILFIHEILGYISYKYKQKVQEYRENTVNYISTKINYIFGRN
;
A
#
# COMPACT_ATOMS: atom_id res chain seq x y z
N MET A 1 -8.12 -22.52 -0.87
CA MET A 1 -8.63 -21.62 -1.93
C MET A 1 -10.03 -21.13 -1.62
N LEU A 2 -11.00 -22.00 -1.33
CA LEU A 2 -12.38 -21.60 -0.99
C LEU A 2 -12.48 -20.60 0.18
N TRP A 3 -11.77 -20.87 1.28
CA TRP A 3 -11.74 -19.96 2.44
C TRP A 3 -11.17 -18.58 2.09
N SER A 4 -10.09 -18.53 1.31
CA SER A 4 -9.52 -17.28 0.81
C SER A 4 -10.51 -16.55 -0.10
N TRP A 5 -11.19 -17.26 -1.01
CA TRP A 5 -12.22 -16.66 -1.87
C TRP A 5 -13.32 -15.97 -1.06
N GLY A 6 -13.84 -16.63 -0.01
CA GLY A 6 -14.86 -16.04 0.87
C GLY A 6 -14.34 -14.79 1.60
N TYR A 7 -13.10 -14.81 2.08
CA TYR A 7 -12.47 -13.64 2.69
C TYR A 7 -12.37 -12.45 1.72
N PHE A 8 -11.83 -12.66 0.51
CA PHE A 8 -11.71 -11.58 -0.48
C PHE A 8 -13.07 -11.10 -1.00
N ALA A 9 -14.08 -11.97 -1.09
CA ALA A 9 -15.44 -11.58 -1.45
C ALA A 9 -16.08 -10.70 -0.38
N PHE A 10 -15.91 -11.06 0.90
CA PHE A 10 -16.36 -10.24 2.01
C PHE A 10 -15.66 -8.88 2.03
N ASP A 11 -14.34 -8.86 1.85
CA ASP A 11 -13.53 -7.63 1.86
C ASP A 11 -13.93 -6.67 0.71
N LEU A 12 -14.18 -7.22 -0.48
CA LEU A 12 -14.72 -6.46 -1.61
C LEU A 12 -16.10 -5.89 -1.29
N MET A 13 -17.00 -6.68 -0.72
CA MET A 13 -18.34 -6.24 -0.34
C MET A 13 -18.29 -5.12 0.70
N TRP A 14 -17.42 -5.25 1.70
CA TRP A 14 -17.19 -4.24 2.71
C TRP A 14 -16.73 -2.91 2.09
N CYS A 15 -15.75 -2.96 1.18
CA CYS A 15 -15.27 -1.77 0.47
C CYS A 15 -16.39 -1.07 -0.33
N VAL A 16 -17.26 -1.82 -0.99
CA VAL A 16 -18.39 -1.28 -1.78
C VAL A 16 -19.47 -0.67 -0.89
N VAL A 17 -19.75 -1.27 0.27
CA VAL A 17 -20.80 -0.77 1.16
C VAL A 17 -20.32 0.45 1.95
N SER A 18 -19.09 0.42 2.47
CA SER A 18 -18.56 1.49 3.30
C SER A 18 -18.05 2.69 2.50
N TRP A 19 -17.70 2.53 1.22
CA TRP A 19 -17.16 3.60 0.34
C TRP A 19 -15.98 4.38 0.94
N THR A 20 -15.27 3.81 1.92
CA THR A 20 -14.19 4.49 2.64
C THR A 20 -12.85 4.43 1.92
N GLU A 21 -12.69 3.45 1.02
CA GLU A 21 -11.41 3.12 0.40
C GLU A 21 -11.24 3.76 -0.98
N SER A 22 -9.99 3.89 -1.43
CA SER A 22 -9.68 4.44 -2.75
C SER A 22 -10.22 3.52 -3.87
N THR A 23 -10.57 4.11 -5.02
CA THR A 23 -10.99 3.35 -6.21
C THR A 23 -9.93 2.33 -6.65
N LEU A 24 -8.66 2.63 -6.38
CA LEU A 24 -7.54 1.74 -6.66
C LEU A 24 -7.55 0.50 -5.76
N MET A 25 -7.89 0.66 -4.48
CA MET A 25 -8.09 -0.44 -3.55
C MET A 25 -9.27 -1.32 -3.98
N LEU A 26 -10.38 -0.71 -4.41
CA LEU A 26 -11.53 -1.46 -4.93
C LEU A 26 -11.16 -2.28 -6.18
N CYS A 27 -10.43 -1.68 -7.12
CA CYS A 27 -9.92 -2.36 -8.31
C CYS A 27 -9.01 -3.54 -7.92
N HIS A 28 -8.13 -3.35 -6.94
CA HIS A 28 -7.28 -4.41 -6.41
C HIS A 28 -8.09 -5.60 -5.87
N HIS A 29 -9.11 -5.35 -5.02
CA HIS A 29 -9.95 -6.43 -4.47
C HIS A 29 -10.75 -7.15 -5.56
N PHE A 30 -11.25 -6.42 -6.56
CA PHE A 30 -11.93 -7.03 -7.72
C PHE A 30 -10.97 -7.94 -8.51
N CYS A 31 -9.77 -7.45 -8.82
CA CYS A 31 -8.74 -8.25 -9.50
C CYS A 31 -8.31 -9.47 -8.66
N ALA A 32 -8.19 -9.33 -7.33
CA ALA A 32 -7.91 -10.42 -6.40
C ALA A 32 -8.98 -11.51 -6.48
N LEU A 33 -10.26 -11.14 -6.39
CA LEU A 33 -11.37 -12.09 -6.45
C LEU A 33 -11.45 -12.79 -7.83
N ALA A 34 -11.23 -12.04 -8.92
CA ALA A 34 -11.15 -12.60 -10.26
C ALA A 34 -9.99 -13.60 -10.42
N ALA A 35 -8.80 -13.25 -9.90
CA ALA A 35 -7.63 -14.12 -9.93
C ALA A 35 -7.88 -15.43 -9.18
N ILE A 36 -8.46 -15.37 -7.97
CA ILE A 36 -8.75 -16.55 -7.17
C ILE A 36 -9.75 -17.45 -7.89
N THR A 37 -10.79 -16.87 -8.48
CA THR A 37 -11.79 -17.62 -9.26
C THR A 37 -11.15 -18.32 -10.45
N MET A 38 -10.24 -17.65 -11.17
CA MET A 38 -9.49 -18.26 -12.27
C MET A 38 -8.60 -19.41 -11.78
N TYR A 39 -7.83 -19.21 -10.71
CA TYR A 39 -6.94 -20.24 -10.17
C TYR A 39 -7.70 -21.44 -9.61
N MET A 40 -8.93 -21.28 -9.09
CA MET A 40 -9.77 -22.39 -8.62
C MET A 40 -10.20 -23.35 -9.74
N ASN A 41 -10.28 -22.86 -10.98
CA ASN A 41 -10.65 -23.67 -12.14
C ASN A 41 -9.46 -24.41 -12.77
N LYS A 42 -8.24 -24.24 -12.24
CA LYS A 42 -7.03 -24.87 -12.75
C LYS A 42 -6.57 -26.02 -11.85
N PRO A 43 -6.21 -27.19 -12.41
CA PRO A 43 -5.85 -28.38 -11.61
C PRO A 43 -4.48 -28.29 -10.93
N TYR A 44 -3.52 -27.50 -11.44
CA TYR A 44 -2.11 -27.54 -10.99
C TYR A 44 -1.53 -26.19 -10.52
N SER A 45 -2.37 -25.20 -10.18
CA SER A 45 -1.91 -23.85 -9.81
C SER A 45 -1.86 -23.56 -8.30
N GLY A 46 -2.07 -24.57 -7.45
CA GLY A 46 -2.21 -24.38 -6.00
C GLY A 46 -0.99 -23.76 -5.32
N CYS A 47 0.24 -24.15 -5.72
CA CYS A 47 1.47 -23.59 -5.18
C CYS A 47 1.67 -22.12 -5.62
N THR A 48 1.56 -21.86 -6.91
CA THR A 48 1.60 -20.49 -7.48
C THR A 48 0.62 -19.57 -6.80
N PHE A 49 -0.61 -20.05 -6.60
CA PHE A 49 -1.67 -19.34 -5.92
C PHE A 49 -1.30 -18.98 -4.48
N GLY A 50 -0.83 -19.97 -3.70
CA GLY A 50 -0.43 -19.76 -2.31
C GLY A 50 0.69 -18.74 -2.18
N CYS A 51 1.72 -18.85 -3.02
CA CYS A 51 2.81 -17.87 -3.07
C CYS A 51 2.32 -16.47 -3.48
N SER A 52 1.42 -16.40 -4.46
CA SER A 52 0.85 -15.12 -4.92
C SER A 52 0.04 -14.44 -3.81
N ILE A 53 -0.86 -15.17 -3.15
CA ILE A 53 -1.63 -14.62 -2.01
C ILE A 53 -0.71 -14.20 -0.88
N ALA A 54 0.29 -15.02 -0.52
CA ALA A 54 1.23 -14.66 0.52
C ALA A 54 1.94 -13.33 0.19
N MET A 55 2.36 -13.15 -1.06
CA MET A 55 2.99 -11.90 -1.52
C MET A 55 2.01 -10.72 -1.53
N LEU A 56 0.73 -10.97 -1.83
CA LEU A 56 -0.30 -9.92 -1.79
C LEU A 56 -0.60 -9.48 -0.34
N GLU A 57 -0.72 -10.43 0.57
CA GLU A 57 -1.22 -10.20 1.92
C GLU A 57 -0.12 -9.93 2.97
N CYS A 58 1.15 -10.21 2.67
CA CYS A 58 2.24 -10.09 3.64
C CYS A 58 2.36 -8.67 4.25
N THR A 59 2.02 -7.64 3.49
CA THR A 59 2.06 -6.24 3.96
C THR A 59 0.81 -5.83 4.74
N ASN A 60 -0.28 -6.60 4.66
CA ASN A 60 -1.58 -6.21 5.21
C ASN A 60 -1.63 -6.20 6.75
N PRO A 61 -0.96 -7.09 7.49
CA PRO A 61 -0.88 -6.97 8.95
C PRO A 61 -0.29 -5.63 9.40
N LEU A 62 0.71 -5.10 8.68
CA LEU A 62 1.30 -3.78 8.99
C LEU A 62 0.34 -2.64 8.68
N LEU A 63 -0.39 -2.74 7.56
CA LEU A 63 -1.43 -1.79 7.19
C LEU A 63 -2.55 -1.73 8.24
N GLN A 64 -3.04 -2.90 8.67
CA GLN A 64 -4.09 -3.00 9.69
C GLN A 64 -3.61 -2.52 11.05
N THR A 65 -2.36 -2.82 11.44
CA THR A 65 -1.79 -2.30 12.70
C THR A 65 -1.69 -0.77 12.67
N ARG A 66 -1.29 -0.18 11.53
CA ARG A 66 -1.25 1.27 11.35
C ARG A 66 -2.64 1.90 11.47
N TRP A 67 -3.64 1.29 10.84
CA TRP A 67 -5.03 1.76 10.92
C TRP A 67 -5.55 1.70 12.36
N LEU A 68 -5.28 0.60 13.07
CA LEU A 68 -5.67 0.43 14.47
C LEU A 68 -5.05 1.52 15.37
N LEU A 69 -3.74 1.73 15.28
CA LEU A 69 -3.05 2.74 16.08
C LEU A 69 -3.56 4.16 15.80
N ARG A 70 -3.94 4.44 14.56
CA ARG A 70 -4.52 5.74 14.19
C ARG A 70 -5.90 5.93 14.81
N ASN A 71 -6.74 4.90 14.83
CA ASN A 71 -8.08 4.97 15.42
C ASN A 71 -8.05 5.10 16.94
N GLU A 72 -7.05 4.51 17.59
CA GLU A 72 -6.79 4.66 19.04
C GLU A 72 -6.17 6.02 19.41
N GLY A 73 -6.00 6.95 18.45
CA GLY A 73 -5.40 8.27 18.67
C GLY A 73 -3.90 8.22 19.00
N GLN A 74 -3.21 7.13 18.65
CA GLN A 74 -1.77 6.95 18.89
C GLN A 74 -0.90 7.38 17.68
N ASP A 75 -1.42 8.27 16.84
CA ASP A 75 -0.81 8.73 15.59
C ASP A 75 0.47 9.56 15.78
N ALA A 76 0.66 10.18 16.95
CA ALA A 76 1.88 10.90 17.31
C ALA A 76 2.97 10.02 17.98
N THR A 77 2.73 8.71 18.16
CA THR A 77 3.67 7.85 18.90
C THR A 77 4.86 7.39 18.06
N ARG A 78 5.99 7.13 18.74
CA ARG A 78 7.18 6.50 18.11
C ARG A 78 6.85 5.14 17.48
N LEU A 79 5.92 4.40 18.07
CA LEU A 79 5.46 3.11 17.55
C LEU A 79 4.73 3.27 16.21
N TYR A 80 3.82 4.25 16.10
CA TYR A 80 3.12 4.55 14.85
C TYR A 80 4.12 4.89 13.73
N TYR A 81 5.10 5.75 14.01
CA TYR A 81 6.14 6.09 13.01
C TYR A 81 6.99 4.89 12.61
N ALA A 82 7.36 4.03 13.56
CA ALA A 82 8.12 2.81 13.26
C ALA A 82 7.33 1.86 12.34
N ILE A 83 6.03 1.68 12.59
CA ILE A 83 5.15 0.85 11.76
C ILE A 83 4.90 1.50 10.39
N GLU A 84 4.75 2.83 10.31
CA GLU A 84 4.60 3.55 9.03
C GLU A 84 5.84 3.35 8.15
N ILE A 85 7.05 3.45 8.71
CA ILE A 85 8.31 3.20 7.99
C ILE A 85 8.44 1.72 7.60
N LEU A 86 8.16 0.81 8.54
CA LEU A 86 8.26 -0.63 8.29
C LEU A 86 7.29 -1.08 7.19
N TYR A 87 6.05 -0.57 7.22
CA TYR A 87 5.07 -0.78 6.17
C TYR A 87 5.61 -0.30 4.82
N LEU A 88 6.11 0.94 4.74
CA LEU A 88 6.64 1.51 3.49
C LEU A 88 7.80 0.68 2.91
N VAL A 89 8.78 0.35 3.75
CA VAL A 89 9.96 -0.44 3.33
C VAL A 89 9.54 -1.82 2.87
N THR A 90 8.71 -2.50 3.65
CA THR A 90 8.22 -3.85 3.32
C THR A 90 7.38 -3.82 2.04
N PHE A 91 6.53 -2.80 1.86
CA PHE A 91 5.72 -2.63 0.67
C PHE A 91 6.56 -2.46 -0.59
N ILE A 92 7.57 -1.58 -0.57
CA ILE A 92 8.47 -1.37 -1.70
C ILE A 92 9.32 -2.62 -1.97
N MET A 93 9.84 -3.29 -0.94
CA MET A 93 10.68 -4.48 -1.10
C MET A 93 9.88 -5.66 -1.68
N ILE A 94 8.70 -5.96 -1.12
CA ILE A 94 7.89 -7.10 -1.55
C ILE A 94 7.22 -6.80 -2.89
N ARG A 95 6.51 -5.67 -3.02
CA ARG A 95 5.72 -5.39 -4.23
C ARG A 95 6.56 -4.78 -5.35
N GLY A 96 7.53 -3.93 -5.01
CA GLY A 96 8.42 -3.32 -5.98
C GLY A 96 9.51 -4.28 -6.46
N VAL A 97 10.37 -4.78 -5.56
CA VAL A 97 11.55 -5.57 -5.96
C VAL A 97 11.18 -7.03 -6.23
N ILE A 98 10.66 -7.73 -5.22
CA ILE A 98 10.34 -9.16 -5.31
C ILE A 98 9.21 -9.40 -6.32
N GLY A 99 8.19 -8.55 -6.32
CA GLY A 99 7.08 -8.58 -7.27
C GLY A 99 7.53 -8.40 -8.72
N SER A 100 8.39 -7.41 -9.00
CA SER A 100 8.96 -7.22 -10.36
C SER A 100 9.72 -8.47 -10.83
N TYR A 101 10.54 -9.04 -9.95
CA TYR A 101 11.31 -10.24 -10.28
C TYR A 101 10.39 -11.46 -10.53
N ALA A 102 9.35 -11.63 -9.70
CA ALA A 102 8.38 -12.70 -9.86
C ALA A 102 7.64 -12.60 -11.21
N VAL A 103 7.16 -11.41 -11.55
CA VAL A 103 6.45 -11.14 -12.82
C VAL A 103 7.38 -11.40 -14.02
N TYR A 104 8.63 -10.93 -13.95
CA TYR A 104 9.62 -11.20 -15.01
C TYR A 104 9.84 -12.71 -15.22
N LYS A 105 9.94 -13.48 -14.13
CA LYS A 105 10.08 -14.94 -14.20
C LYS A 105 8.83 -15.63 -14.74
N ILE A 106 7.63 -15.19 -14.33
CA ILE A 106 6.34 -15.72 -14.80
C ILE A 106 6.18 -15.48 -16.30
N LEU A 107 6.51 -14.28 -16.78
CA LEU A 107 6.39 -13.93 -18.20
C LEU A 107 7.32 -14.75 -19.09
N LYS A 108 8.57 -14.98 -18.64
CA LYS A 108 9.59 -15.73 -19.38
C LYS A 108 9.38 -17.26 -19.36
N SER A 109 8.63 -17.77 -18.39
CA SER A 109 8.39 -19.21 -18.24
C SER A 109 7.30 -19.70 -19.20
N ASP A 110 7.52 -20.85 -19.85
CA ASP A 110 6.53 -21.52 -20.69
C ASP A 110 5.52 -22.35 -19.88
N MET A 111 5.73 -22.48 -18.57
CA MET A 111 4.87 -23.24 -17.67
C MET A 111 3.54 -22.54 -17.38
N PHE A 112 3.51 -21.21 -17.44
CA PHE A 112 2.32 -20.42 -17.10
C PHE A 112 1.47 -20.18 -18.34
N ALA A 113 0.16 -20.37 -18.18
CA ALA A 113 -0.79 -20.07 -19.24
C ALA A 113 -0.94 -18.56 -19.44
N THR A 114 -1.44 -18.15 -20.61
CA THR A 114 -1.56 -16.73 -21.00
C THR A 114 -2.42 -15.92 -20.02
N ASP A 115 -3.44 -16.53 -19.44
CA ASP A 115 -4.32 -15.93 -18.44
C ASP A 115 -3.60 -15.66 -17.10
N GLU A 116 -2.76 -16.58 -16.63
CA GLU A 116 -1.93 -16.39 -15.43
C GLU A 116 -0.89 -15.28 -15.64
N LYS A 117 -0.29 -15.22 -16.83
CA LYS A 117 0.62 -14.14 -17.22
C LYS A 117 -0.08 -12.78 -17.23
N ALA A 118 -1.29 -12.71 -17.78
CA ALA A 118 -2.09 -11.49 -17.80
C ALA A 118 -2.41 -11.02 -16.38
N MET A 119 -2.84 -11.92 -15.49
CA MET A 119 -3.13 -11.57 -14.09
C MET A 119 -1.87 -11.09 -13.35
N ALA A 120 -0.71 -11.72 -13.57
CA ALA A 120 0.55 -11.27 -12.99
C ALA A 120 0.90 -9.82 -13.40
N VAL A 121 0.68 -9.47 -14.67
CA VAL A 121 0.89 -8.10 -15.18
C VAL A 121 -0.12 -7.13 -14.57
N ILE A 122 -1.40 -7.50 -14.46
CA ILE A 122 -2.42 -6.65 -13.84
C ILE A 122 -2.04 -6.32 -12.39
N PHE A 123 -1.68 -7.31 -11.57
CA PHE A 123 -1.25 -7.06 -10.19
C PHE A 123 0.03 -6.24 -10.09
N TYR A 124 0.92 -6.39 -11.07
CA TYR A 124 2.13 -5.58 -11.14
C TYR A 124 1.82 -4.11 -11.38
N VAL A 125 0.95 -3.82 -12.35
CA VAL A 125 0.50 -2.45 -12.65
C VAL A 125 -0.19 -1.83 -11.43
N VAL A 126 -1.11 -2.57 -10.81
CA VAL A 126 -1.79 -2.11 -9.58
C VAL A 126 -0.76 -1.82 -8.46
N SER A 127 0.27 -2.66 -8.33
CA SER A 127 1.33 -2.45 -7.33
C SER A 127 2.15 -1.19 -7.61
N ILE A 128 2.49 -0.89 -8.86
CA ILE A 128 3.19 0.36 -9.23
C ILE A 128 2.32 1.58 -8.91
N LEU A 129 1.02 1.52 -9.22
CA LEU A 129 0.11 2.63 -8.94
C LEU A 129 -0.02 2.89 -7.43
N PHE A 130 -0.08 1.85 -6.60
CA PHE A 130 -0.01 2.01 -5.14
C PHE A 130 1.29 2.69 -4.68
N ILE A 131 2.45 2.26 -5.23
CA ILE A 131 3.73 2.90 -4.92
C ILE A 131 3.67 4.39 -5.28
N HIS A 132 3.10 4.73 -6.43
CA HIS A 132 2.94 6.12 -6.86
C HIS A 132 2.06 6.94 -5.92
N GLU A 133 0.90 6.41 -5.49
CA GLU A 133 0.04 7.08 -4.50
C GLU A 133 0.75 7.32 -3.17
N ILE A 134 1.49 6.31 -2.67
CA ILE A 134 2.22 6.40 -1.41
C ILE A 134 3.35 7.43 -1.51
N LEU A 135 4.14 7.42 -2.59
CA LEU A 135 5.20 8.40 -2.80
C LEU A 135 4.64 9.82 -2.95
N GLY A 136 3.51 9.98 -3.62
CA GLY A 136 2.77 11.24 -3.71
C GLY A 136 2.34 11.76 -2.33
N TYR A 137 1.76 10.88 -1.51
CA TYR A 137 1.35 11.21 -0.14
C TYR A 137 2.55 11.63 0.74
N ILE A 138 3.67 10.90 0.68
CA ILE A 138 4.88 11.23 1.44
C ILE A 138 5.45 12.58 0.99
N SER A 139 5.53 12.79 -0.33
CA SER A 139 6.05 14.04 -0.89
C SER A 139 5.20 15.24 -0.48
N TYR A 140 3.87 15.09 -0.47
CA TYR A 140 2.96 16.11 0.01
C TYR A 140 3.15 16.40 1.50
N LYS A 141 3.18 15.37 2.35
CA LYS A 141 3.38 15.47 3.80
C LYS A 141 4.73 16.13 4.14
N TYR A 142 5.78 15.79 3.40
CA TYR A 142 7.11 16.39 3.58
C TYR A 142 7.12 17.87 3.20
N LYS A 143 6.52 18.25 2.06
CA LYS A 143 6.42 19.66 1.64
C LYS A 143 5.69 20.52 2.68
N GLN A 144 4.59 20.02 3.25
CA GLN A 144 3.87 20.73 4.31
C GLN A 144 4.72 20.94 5.57
N LYS A 145 5.40 19.89 6.05
CA LYS A 145 6.31 20.02 7.22
C LYS A 145 7.45 20.99 6.99
N VAL A 146 8.04 21.00 5.79
CA VAL A 146 9.10 21.94 5.44
C VAL A 146 8.57 23.38 5.40
N GLN A 147 7.38 23.59 4.86
CA GLN A 147 6.73 24.90 4.84
C GLN A 147 6.43 25.40 6.27
N GLU A 148 5.83 24.55 7.11
CA GLU A 148 5.54 24.85 8.51
C GLU A 148 6.82 25.22 9.28
N TYR A 149 7.91 24.47 9.09
CA TYR A 149 9.20 24.76 9.73
C TYR A 149 9.78 26.10 9.27
N ARG A 150 9.64 26.43 7.98
CA ARG A 150 10.09 27.71 7.40
C ARG A 150 9.29 28.87 7.99
N GLU A 151 7.97 28.77 8.06
CA GLU A 151 7.08 29.79 8.62
C GLU A 151 7.37 30.03 10.11
N ASN A 152 7.54 28.96 10.89
CA ASN A 152 7.91 29.05 12.31
C ASN A 152 9.28 29.71 12.51
N THR A 153 10.25 29.41 11.65
CA THR A 153 11.59 30.02 11.72
C THR A 153 11.54 31.52 11.39
N VAL A 154 10.80 31.91 10.33
CA VAL A 154 10.62 33.32 9.96
C VAL A 154 9.90 34.09 11.07
N ASN A 155 8.85 33.51 11.65
CA ASN A 155 8.14 34.11 12.77
C ASN A 155 9.05 34.28 14.00
N TYR A 156 9.85 33.26 14.35
CA TYR A 156 10.79 33.34 15.46
C TYR A 156 11.83 34.46 15.25
N ILE A 157 12.40 34.56 14.04
CA ILE A 157 13.38 35.60 13.71
C ILE A 157 12.72 37.00 13.75
N SER A 158 11.53 37.15 13.18
CA SER A 158 10.79 38.41 13.18
C SER A 158 10.47 38.90 14.60
N THR A 159 9.96 38.01 15.46
CA THR A 159 9.70 38.30 16.88
C THR A 159 10.97 38.70 17.61
N LYS A 160 12.08 38.01 17.36
CA LYS A 160 13.38 38.32 17.99
C LYS A 160 13.94 39.66 17.51
N ILE A 161 13.79 40.00 16.23
CA ILE A 161 14.18 41.31 15.67
C ILE A 161 13.33 42.42 16.29
N ASN A 162 12.01 42.27 16.36
CA ASN A 162 11.14 43.27 16.98
C ASN A 162 11.47 43.50 18.46
N TYR A 163 11.81 42.44 19.19
CA TYR A 163 12.26 42.53 20.58
C TYR A 163 13.59 43.28 20.72
N ILE A 164 14.55 43.05 19.81
CA ILE A 164 15.86 43.71 19.84
C ILE A 164 15.77 45.19 19.42
N PHE A 165 14.92 45.52 18.45
CA PHE A 165 14.81 46.88 17.91
C PHE A 165 13.70 47.72 18.56
N GLY A 166 13.03 47.22 19.61
CA GLY A 166 12.07 47.98 20.41
C GLY A 166 10.86 48.51 19.64
N ARG A 167 10.53 47.92 18.49
CA ARG A 167 9.30 48.23 17.75
C ARG A 167 8.18 47.34 18.29
N ASN A 168 7.43 47.88 19.25
CA ASN A 168 6.09 47.39 19.60
C ASN A 168 5.11 47.76 18.48
#